data_AF-A0AAV0I4Z9-F1
#
_entry.id   AF-A0AAV0I4Z9-F1
#
_cell.length_a   1.000
_cell.length_b   1.000
_cell.length_c   1.000
_cell.angle_alpha   90.00
_cell.angle_beta   90.00
_cell.angle_gamma   90.00
#
_symmetry.space_group_name_H-M   'P 1'
#
loop_
_entity.id
_entity.type
_entity.pdbx_description
1 polymer ?
#
loop_
_entity_poly.entity_id
_entity_poly.type
_entity_poly.pdbx_seq_one_letter_code
_entity_poly.pdbx_strand_id
1 'polypeptide(L)' 'MSELVARTGRHQQRYEGGCRLVAGCIPFRYRECDENADTDSEKVVEVLMINSTSGPGLLFPKLHICREVGRTMKLLKRRQ' A
#
# COMPACT_ATOMS: atom_id res chain seq x y z
N MET A 1 -33.56 17.19 5.98
CA MET A 1 -32.42 16.27 6.17
C MET A 1 -31.55 16.36 4.93
N SER A 2 -30.30 16.83 5.08
CA SER A 2 -29.35 16.91 3.98
C SER A 2 -28.78 15.52 3.74
N GLU A 3 -29.01 14.95 2.56
CA GLU A 3 -28.37 13.71 2.15
C GLU A 3 -26.87 13.96 2.02
N LEU A 4 -26.09 13.36 2.91
CA LEU A 4 -24.65 13.26 2.76
C LEU A 4 -24.36 12.32 1.58
N VAL A 5 -24.43 12.84 0.36
CA VAL A 5 -24.05 12.10 -0.84
C VAL A 5 -22.56 11.80 -0.72
N ALA A 6 -22.25 10.56 -0.39
CA ALA A 6 -20.87 10.12 -0.35
C ALA A 6 -20.25 10.26 -1.75
N ARG A 7 -19.01 10.75 -1.82
CA ARG A 7 -18.18 10.68 -3.04
C ARG A 7 -18.25 9.24 -3.60
N THR A 8 -18.28 9.10 -4.92
CA THR A 8 -18.40 7.82 -5.63
C THR A 8 -17.43 6.77 -5.04
N GLY A 9 -17.93 5.53 -4.87
CA GLY A 9 -17.14 4.39 -4.37
C GLY A 9 -17.11 4.19 -2.85
N ARG A 10 -17.62 5.10 -2.01
CA ARG A 10 -17.65 4.89 -0.53
C ARG A 10 -18.47 3.67 -0.11
N HIS A 11 -19.61 3.43 -0.76
CA HIS A 11 -20.47 2.27 -0.53
C HIS A 11 -19.83 0.94 -0.96
N GLN A 12 -18.79 1.01 -1.82
CA GLN A 12 -18.05 -0.17 -2.26
C GLN A 12 -16.96 -0.57 -1.27
N GLN A 13 -16.62 0.25 -0.28
CA GLN A 13 -15.58 -0.08 0.70
C GLN A 13 -16.03 -1.23 1.61
N ARG A 14 -15.10 -2.13 1.95
CA ARG A 14 -15.37 -3.21 2.89
C ARG A 14 -15.13 -2.77 4.34
N TYR A 15 -16.04 -3.19 5.22
CA TYR A 15 -15.97 -2.99 6.66
C TYR A 15 -16.22 -4.32 7.37
N GLU A 16 -15.53 -4.56 8.47
CA GLU A 16 -15.69 -5.73 9.34
C GLU A 16 -15.67 -5.25 10.79
N GLY A 17 -16.70 -5.58 11.58
CA GLY A 17 -16.83 -5.09 12.96
C GLY A 17 -16.84 -3.56 13.10
N GLY A 18 -17.30 -2.82 12.08
CA GLY A 18 -17.25 -1.35 12.04
C GLY A 18 -15.89 -0.77 11.62
N CYS A 19 -14.87 -1.61 11.40
CA CYS A 19 -13.54 -1.21 10.97
C CYS A 19 -13.41 -1.28 9.46
N ARG A 20 -12.77 -0.27 8.84
CA ARG A 20 -12.54 -0.24 7.39
C ARG A 20 -11.39 -1.15 7.00
N LEU A 21 -11.64 -2.08 6.08
CA LEU A 21 -10.62 -2.99 5.56
C LEU A 21 -9.79 -2.32 4.46
N VAL A 22 -8.49 -2.54 4.56
CA VAL A 22 -7.45 -1.91 3.75
C VAL A 22 -6.35 -2.94 3.49
N ALA A 23 -5.80 -2.94 2.28
CA ALA A 23 -4.58 -3.66 1.96
C ALA A 23 -3.43 -2.68 1.73
N GLY A 24 -2.21 -3.07 2.05
CA GLY A 24 -1.01 -2.30 1.72
C GLY A 24 0.13 -3.23 1.31
N CYS A 25 1.26 -2.64 0.91
CA CYS A 25 2.50 -3.37 0.69
C CYS A 25 3.69 -2.57 1.21
N ILE A 26 4.76 -3.27 1.57
CA ILE A 26 6.09 -2.68 1.78
C ILE A 26 6.93 -3.08 0.57
N PRO A 27 7.05 -2.22 -0.45
CA PRO A 27 7.91 -2.48 -1.59
C PRO A 27 9.37 -2.35 -1.15
N PHE A 28 10.19 -3.35 -1.48
CA PHE A 28 11.61 -3.37 -1.14
C PHE A 28 12.46 -3.94 -2.28
N ARG A 29 13.74 -3.57 -2.28
CA ARG A 29 14.78 -4.21 -3.09
C ARG A 29 16.06 -4.36 -2.26
N TYR A 30 16.89 -5.34 -2.60
CA TYR A 30 18.24 -5.43 -2.06
C TYR A 30 19.16 -4.55 -2.90
N ARG A 31 20.01 -3.78 -2.22
CA ARG A 31 21.15 -3.12 -2.86
C ARG A 31 22.34 -4.08 -2.76
N GLU A 32 22.92 -4.42 -3.90
CA GLU A 32 24.19 -5.14 -3.94
C GLU A 32 25.30 -4.16 -3.55
N CYS A 33 26.09 -4.51 -2.55
CA CYS A 33 27.27 -3.75 -2.14
C CYS A 33 28.44 -4.24 -3.01
N ASP A 34 29.16 -3.31 -3.64
CA ASP A 34 30.24 -3.59 -4.59
C ASP A 34 31.27 -4.59 -4.03
N GLU A 35 31.73 -5.51 -4.89
CA GLU A 35 32.47 -6.73 -4.58
C GLU A 35 33.91 -6.52 -4.04
N ASN A 36 34.27 -5.30 -3.64
CA ASN A 36 35.63 -4.94 -3.20
C ASN A 36 35.75 -4.72 -1.68
N ALA A 37 34.69 -4.92 -0.91
CA ALA A 37 34.73 -4.90 0.55
C ALA A 37 34.83 -6.34 1.07
N ASP A 38 36.06 -6.70 1.43
CA ASP A 38 36.40 -7.90 2.21
C ASP A 38 35.53 -7.98 3.47
N THR A 39 35.06 -9.19 3.80
CA THR A 39 34.24 -9.58 4.96
C THR A 39 32.81 -8.99 5.08
N ASP A 40 31.82 -9.91 5.03
CA ASP A 40 30.42 -9.71 5.43
C ASP A 40 29.68 -8.51 4.81
N SER A 41 29.48 -8.57 3.49
CA SER A 41 28.60 -7.65 2.76
C SER A 41 27.14 -7.83 3.21
N GLU A 42 26.76 -7.09 4.27
CA GLU A 42 25.39 -6.99 4.75
C GLU A 42 24.47 -6.51 3.61
N LYS A 43 23.50 -7.35 3.22
CA LYS A 43 22.53 -7.01 2.18
C LYS A 43 21.66 -5.84 2.67
N VAL A 44 21.95 -4.63 2.19
CA VAL A 44 21.17 -3.45 2.53
C VAL A 44 19.80 -3.53 1.85
N VAL A 45 18.73 -3.44 2.65
CA VAL A 45 17.36 -3.38 2.15
C VAL A 45 16.95 -1.93 1.95
N GLU A 46 16.58 -1.59 0.72
CA GLU A 46 15.91 -0.32 0.42
C GLU A 46 14.40 -0.52 0.37
N VAL A 47 13.65 0.43 0.90
CA VAL A 47 12.18 0.45 0.83
C VAL A 47 11.68 1.67 0.09
N LEU A 48 10.62 1.51 -0.71
CA LEU A 48 9.99 2.62 -1.42
C LEU A 48 8.82 3.18 -0.60
N MET A 49 8.87 4.48 -0.33
CA MET A 49 7.76 5.24 0.27
C MET A 49 7.26 6.30 -0.72
N ILE A 50 6.00 6.70 -0.57
CA ILE A 50 5.34 7.73 -1.38
C ILE A 50 4.92 8.91 -0.51
N ASN A 51 4.84 10.10 -1.10
CA ASN A 51 4.30 11.27 -0.41
C ASN A 51 2.79 11.13 -0.21
N SER A 52 2.31 11.52 0.97
CA SER A 52 0.88 11.57 1.23
C SER A 52 0.22 12.73 0.49
N THR A 53 -0.94 12.49 -0.12
CA THR A 53 -1.76 13.57 -0.74
C THR A 53 -2.57 14.35 0.29
N SER A 54 -2.68 13.84 1.53
CA SER A 54 -3.48 14.45 2.59
C SER A 54 -2.67 15.23 3.62
N GLY A 55 -1.36 15.38 3.42
CA GLY A 55 -0.52 16.15 4.34
C GLY A 55 0.96 15.80 4.22
N PRO A 56 1.82 16.47 5.02
CA PRO A 56 3.24 16.16 5.06
C PRO A 56 3.45 14.77 5.65
N GLY A 57 4.21 13.92 4.96
CA GLY A 57 4.56 12.59 5.44
C GLY A 57 4.81 11.60 4.32
N LEU A 58 5.66 10.62 4.60
CA LEU A 58 5.92 9.47 3.75
C LEU A 58 5.05 8.30 4.21
N LEU A 59 4.40 7.64 3.26
CA LEU A 59 3.53 6.50 3.49
C LEU A 59 3.97 5.33 2.62
N PHE A 60 3.68 4.12 3.09
CA PHE A 60 3.74 2.96 2.21
C PHE A 60 2.49 2.89 1.33
N PRO A 61 2.60 2.34 0.10
CA PRO A 61 1.45 2.18 -0.78
C PRO A 61 0.31 1.40 -0.12
N LYS A 62 -0.89 1.99 -0.18
CA LYS A 62 -2.11 1.50 0.44
C LYS A 62 -3.25 1.50 -0.57
N LEU A 63 -4.13 0.51 -0.50
CA LEU A 63 -5.31 0.36 -1.32
C LEU A 63 -6.55 0.03 -0.49
N HIS A 64 -7.66 0.66 -0.82
CA HIS A 64 -8.94 0.36 -0.19
C HIS A 64 -9.51 -0.93 -0.77
N ILE A 65 -9.96 -1.83 0.09
CA ILE A 65 -10.57 -3.08 -0.37
C ILE A 65 -12.01 -2.77 -0.75
N CYS A 66 -12.31 -2.86 -2.05
CA CYS A 66 -13.66 -2.70 -2.59
C CYS A 66 -14.42 -4.03 -2.63
N ARG A 67 -15.75 -3.95 -2.68
CA ARG A 67 -16.68 -5.09 -2.73
C ARG A 67 -16.63 -5.85 -4.06
N GLU A 68 -16.08 -5.28 -5.14
CA GLU A 68 -16.03 -5.94 -6.45
C GLU A 68 -15.21 -7.25 -6.43
N VAL A 69 -15.97 -8.34 -6.61
CA VAL A 69 -15.66 -9.65 -7.20
C VAL A 69 -14.20 -10.12 -7.08
N GLY A 70 -13.97 -11.04 -6.13
CA GLY A 70 -13.07 -12.19 -6.29
C GLY A 70 -11.60 -11.98 -6.67
N ARG A 71 -11.10 -10.74 -6.77
CA ARG A 71 -9.70 -10.49 -7.10
C ARG A 71 -8.85 -10.76 -5.86
N THR A 72 -8.05 -11.81 -5.93
CA THR A 72 -6.99 -12.08 -4.96
C THR A 72 -6.11 -10.85 -4.80
N MET A 73 -5.62 -10.58 -3.58
CA MET A 73 -4.76 -9.42 -3.26
C MET A 73 -3.58 -9.25 -4.23
N LYS A 74 -3.12 -10.35 -4.86
CA LYS A 74 -2.08 -10.35 -5.91
C LYS A 74 -2.45 -9.52 -7.13
N LEU A 75 -3.71 -9.53 -7.58
CA LEU A 75 -4.14 -8.77 -8.76
C LEU A 75 -4.33 -7.27 -8.44
N LEU A 76 -4.68 -6.94 -7.19
CA LEU A 76 -4.75 -5.55 -6.72
C LEU A 76 -3.37 -4.87 -6.74
N LYS A 77 -2.30 -5.60 -6.41
CA LYS A 77 -0.92 -5.08 -6.46
C LYS A 77 -0.40 -4.74 -7.86
N ARG A 78 -0.99 -5.27 -8.94
CA ARG A 78 -0.57 -4.99 -10.33
C ARG A 78 -1.19 -3.71 -10.93
N ARG A 79 -2.17 -3.11 -10.24
CA ARG A 79 -2.90 -1.92 -10.71
C ARG A 79 -2.52 -0.63 -9.99
N GLN A 80 -1.63 -0.72 -9.01
CA GLN A 80 -1.09 0.39 -8.24
C GLN A 80 0.34 0.64 -8.67
#